data_AF-A0A955DCJ0-F1
#
_entry.id   AF-A0A955DCJ0-F1
#
_cell.length_a   1.000
_cell.length_b   1.000
_cell.length_c   1.000
_cell.angle_alpha   90.00
_cell.angle_beta   90.00
_cell.angle_gamma   90.00
#
_symmetry.space_group_name_H-M   'P 1'
#
loop_
_entity.id
_entity.type
_entity.pdbx_description
1 polymer ?
#
loop_
_entity_poly.entity_id
_entity_poly.type
_entity_poly.pdbx_seq_one_letter_code
_entity_poly.pdbx_strand_id
1 'polypeptide(L)'
;WHRLTFDPSGRRRVLRRRPNGDCTFLGPSGCVLDEETRPLVCRLYPHAYTERGLDGESDHYCPTERLRSPDDPNATMLTILRMEPEAARRWHRMLYAELHADGELSSCTSA
;
A
#
# COMPACT_ATOMS: atom_id res chain seq x y z
N TRP A 1 11.06 -4.47 -7.43
CA TRP A 1 10.43 -5.03 -6.22
C TRP A 1 11.29 -6.08 -5.51
N HIS A 2 11.54 -7.27 -6.08
CA HIS A 2 12.28 -8.34 -5.38
C HIS A 2 13.68 -7.89 -4.88
N ARG A 3 14.48 -7.26 -5.74
CA ARG A 3 15.81 -6.73 -5.37
C ARG A 3 15.80 -5.65 -4.29
N LEU A 4 14.67 -4.98 -4.07
CA LEU A 4 14.54 -3.85 -3.14
C LEU A 4 13.88 -4.24 -1.80
N THR A 5 13.35 -5.45 -1.69
CA THR A 5 12.54 -5.87 -0.53
C THR A 5 13.11 -7.05 0.22
N PHE A 6 14.08 -7.75 -0.38
CA PHE A 6 14.81 -8.83 0.24
C PHE A 6 16.20 -8.34 0.65
N ASP A 7 16.59 -8.68 1.88
CA ASP A 7 17.95 -8.48 2.37
C ASP A 7 18.92 -9.51 1.76
N PRO A 8 20.25 -9.36 1.94
CA PRO A 8 21.25 -10.29 1.41
C PRO A 8 21.09 -11.73 1.92
N SER A 9 20.41 -11.93 3.05
CA SER A 9 20.09 -13.25 3.59
C SER A 9 18.81 -13.88 2.98
N GLY A 10 18.15 -13.17 2.06
CA GLY A 10 16.91 -13.62 1.42
C GLY A 10 15.67 -13.47 2.31
N ARG A 11 15.73 -12.64 3.36
CA ARG A 11 14.57 -12.34 4.21
C ARG A 11 13.94 -11.02 3.79
N ARG A 12 12.65 -10.85 4.08
CA ARG A 12 11.94 -9.60 3.83
C ARG A 12 11.01 -9.27 4.98
N ARG A 13 10.73 -7.99 5.16
CA ARG A 13 9.68 -7.53 6.08
C ARG A 13 8.31 -7.88 5.49
N VAL A 14 7.47 -8.52 6.30
CA VAL A 14 6.09 -8.86 5.93
C VAL A 14 5.14 -8.40 7.02
N LEU A 15 3.93 -8.02 6.63
CA LEU A 15 2.89 -7.65 7.58
C LEU A 15 2.55 -8.85 8.48
N ARG A 16 2.54 -8.63 9.80
CA ARG A 16 2.16 -9.67 10.76
C ARG A 16 0.66 -9.96 10.64
N ARG A 17 0.35 -11.25 10.48
CA ARG A 17 -1.03 -11.75 10.33
C ARG A 17 -1.46 -12.58 11.54
N ARG A 18 -2.77 -12.58 11.81
CA ARG A 18 -3.44 -13.50 12.74
C ARG A 18 -3.56 -14.89 12.08
N PRO A 19 -3.87 -15.97 12.83
CA PRO A 19 -4.02 -17.31 12.27
C PRO A 19 -5.07 -17.42 11.14
N ASN A 20 -6.09 -16.55 11.14
CA ASN A 20 -7.12 -16.49 10.10
C ASN A 20 -6.68 -15.73 8.83
N GLY A 21 -5.45 -15.20 8.80
CA GLY A 21 -4.90 -14.46 7.66
C GLY A 21 -5.04 -12.94 7.75
N ASP A 22 -5.85 -12.42 8.68
CA ASP A 22 -6.05 -10.97 8.82
C ASP A 22 -4.79 -10.24 9.27
N CYS A 23 -4.67 -8.98 8.85
CA CYS A 23 -3.71 -8.06 9.46
C CYS A 23 -3.98 -7.99 10.98
N THR A 24 -2.92 -8.02 11.78
CA THR A 24 -3.01 -7.90 13.25
C THR A 24 -3.65 -6.58 13.73
N PHE A 25 -3.58 -5.53 12.91
CA PHE A 25 -4.21 -4.23 13.16
C PHE A 25 -5.60 -4.06 12.52
N LEU A 26 -6.15 -5.11 11.88
CA LEU A 26 -7.50 -5.04 11.33
C LEU A 26 -8.53 -5.16 12.45
N GLY A 27 -9.32 -4.12 12.68
CA GLY A 27 -10.46 -4.09 13.58
C GLY A 27 -11.80 -4.27 12.83
N PRO A 28 -12.92 -4.32 13.56
CA PRO A 28 -14.25 -4.51 12.97
C PRO A 28 -14.69 -3.37 12.04
N SER A 29 -14.09 -2.17 12.20
CA SER A 29 -14.39 -0.97 11.40
C SER A 29 -13.22 -0.57 10.49
N GLY A 30 -12.28 -1.48 10.22
CA GLY A 30 -11.07 -1.21 9.43
C GLY A 30 -9.80 -1.17 10.26
N CYS A 31 -8.73 -0.62 9.70
CA CYS A 31 -7.42 -0.56 10.36
C CYS A 31 -7.47 0.32 11.62
N VAL A 32 -7.01 -0.21 12.76
CA VAL A 32 -7.01 0.52 14.04
C VAL A 32 -5.88 1.55 14.16
N LEU A 33 -4.92 1.53 13.23
CA LEU A 33 -3.86 2.54 13.18
C LEU A 33 -4.42 3.82 12.54
N ASP A 34 -3.98 4.97 13.06
CA ASP A 34 -4.14 6.26 12.43
C ASP A 34 -3.36 6.32 11.11
N GLU A 35 -3.77 7.21 10.20
CA GLU A 35 -3.22 7.29 8.85
C GLU A 35 -1.70 7.46 8.83
N GLU A 36 -1.17 8.30 9.72
CA GLU A 36 0.26 8.62 9.79
C GLU A 36 1.12 7.53 10.43
N THR A 37 0.51 6.56 11.13
CA THR A 37 1.22 5.38 11.65
C THR A 37 1.13 4.19 10.68
N ARG A 38 0.16 4.18 9.76
CA ARG A 38 0.00 3.07 8.80
C ARG A 38 1.26 2.93 7.93
N PRO A 39 1.68 1.70 7.59
CA PRO A 39 2.71 1.49 6.57
C PRO A 39 2.33 2.16 5.24
N LEU A 40 3.31 2.70 4.49
CA LEU A 40 3.04 3.41 3.23
C LEU A 40 2.26 2.56 2.22
N VAL A 41 2.54 1.25 2.14
CA VAL A 41 1.79 0.31 1.31
C VAL A 41 0.30 0.22 1.68
N CYS A 42 -0.04 0.42 2.96
CA CYS A 42 -1.42 0.45 3.44
C CYS A 42 -2.09 1.80 3.20
N ARG A 43 -1.34 2.91 3.22
CA ARG A 43 -1.86 4.25 2.86
C ARG A 43 -2.13 4.36 1.36
N LEU A 44 -1.35 3.64 0.55
CA LEU A 44 -1.53 3.62 -0.90
C LEU A 44 -2.72 2.76 -1.34
N TYR A 45 -3.25 1.86 -0.51
CA TYR A 45 -4.45 1.11 -0.88
C TYR A 45 -5.65 2.06 -1.00
N PRO A 46 -6.46 2.00 -2.07
CA PRO A 46 -6.53 0.93 -3.07
C PRO A 46 -5.81 1.23 -4.38
N HIS A 47 -4.89 2.19 -4.45
CA HIS A 47 -4.15 2.43 -5.69
C HIS A 47 -3.38 1.20 -6.15
N ALA A 48 -3.47 0.90 -7.44
CA ALA A 48 -2.46 0.12 -8.12
C ALA A 48 -1.24 1.01 -8.37
N TYR A 49 -0.03 0.47 -8.28
CA TYR A 49 1.19 1.24 -8.52
C TYR A 49 2.40 0.36 -8.85
N THR A 50 3.34 0.97 -9.55
CA THR A 50 4.70 0.47 -9.80
C THR A 50 5.70 1.54 -9.41
N GLU A 51 7.00 1.27 -9.58
CA GLU A 51 8.04 2.28 -9.36
C GLU A 51 7.87 3.51 -10.24
N ARG A 52 7.24 3.35 -11.41
CA ARG A 52 7.02 4.42 -12.37
C ARG A 52 5.90 5.38 -11.96
N GLY A 53 4.99 4.95 -11.09
CA GLY A 53 3.87 5.78 -10.65
C GLY A 53 2.66 4.99 -10.17
N LEU A 54 1.53 5.71 -10.05
CA LEU A 54 0.22 5.17 -9.69
C LEU A 54 -0.55 4.81 -10.97
N ASP A 55 -1.12 3.61 -11.00
CA ASP A 55 -1.84 3.01 -12.12
C ASP A 55 -3.36 2.94 -11.84
N GLY A 56 -3.91 3.99 -11.23
CA GLY A 56 -5.33 4.06 -10.90
C GLY A 56 -5.70 3.22 -9.67
N GLU A 57 -6.90 2.65 -9.69
CA GLU A 57 -7.48 1.83 -8.62
C GLU A 57 -7.23 0.33 -8.88
N SER A 58 -6.95 -0.42 -7.82
CA SER A 58 -6.94 -1.86 -7.82
C SER A 58 -8.34 -2.40 -7.52
N ASP A 59 -8.97 -3.02 -8.51
CA ASP A 59 -10.27 -3.69 -8.40
C ASP A 59 -10.16 -5.14 -7.89
N HIS A 60 -8.95 -5.66 -7.69
CA HIS A 60 -8.71 -7.07 -7.44
C HIS A 60 -9.37 -7.61 -6.16
N TYR A 61 -9.56 -6.77 -5.14
CA TYR A 61 -10.03 -7.18 -3.81
C TYR A 61 -11.38 -6.59 -3.40
N CYS A 62 -11.96 -5.72 -4.22
CA CYS A 62 -13.22 -5.07 -3.95
C CYS A 62 -14.09 -5.13 -5.21
N PRO A 63 -15.32 -5.65 -5.16
CA PRO A 63 -16.24 -5.62 -6.29
C PRO A 63 -16.71 -4.17 -6.53
N THR A 64 -15.90 -3.39 -7.25
CA THR A 64 -16.10 -1.96 -7.46
C THR A 64 -17.38 -1.66 -8.24
N GLU A 65 -17.93 -2.63 -8.96
CA GLU A 65 -19.25 -2.53 -9.61
C GLU A 65 -20.39 -2.28 -8.61
N ARG A 66 -20.23 -2.71 -7.35
CA ARG A 66 -21.22 -2.50 -6.27
C ARG A 66 -21.20 -1.07 -5.72
N LEU A 67 -20.17 -0.29 -6.03
CA LEU A 67 -19.98 1.06 -5.50
C LEU A 67 -20.75 2.11 -6.30
N ARG A 68 -21.04 1.82 -7.57
CA ARG A 68 -21.78 2.72 -8.46
C ARG A 68 -23.26 2.71 -8.09
N SER A 69 -23.83 3.90 -7.93
CA SER A 69 -25.26 4.09 -7.67
C SER A 69 -25.89 4.99 -8.74
N PRO A 70 -27.23 5.05 -8.86
CA PRO A 70 -27.89 6.01 -9.74
C PRO A 70 -27.51 7.47 -9.45
N ASP A 71 -27.22 7.78 -8.19
CA ASP A 71 -26.85 9.13 -7.73
C ASP A 71 -25.36 9.45 -7.94
N ASP A 72 -24.51 8.41 -8.03
CA ASP A 72 -23.10 8.55 -8.37
C ASP A 72 -22.63 7.38 -9.26
N PRO A 73 -22.80 7.50 -10.59
CA PRO A 73 -22.41 6.46 -11.53
C PRO A 73 -20.90 6.32 -11.69
N ASN A 74 -20.12 7.31 -11.23
CA ASN A 74 -18.67 7.37 -11.35
C ASN A 74 -17.96 7.07 -10.01
N ALA A 75 -18.70 6.63 -8.99
CA ALA A 75 -18.13 6.24 -7.71
C ALA A 75 -17.05 5.17 -7.91
N THR A 76 -15.88 5.45 -7.33
CA THR A 76 -14.75 4.53 -7.22
C THR A 76 -14.46 4.31 -5.74
N MET A 77 -13.71 3.26 -5.41
CA MET A 77 -13.24 3.06 -4.04
C MET A 77 -12.33 4.24 -3.61
N LEU A 78 -11.58 4.84 -4.53
CA LEU A 78 -10.80 6.05 -4.27
C LEU A 78 -11.67 7.23 -3.80
N THR A 79 -12.80 7.50 -4.46
CA THR A 79 -13.70 8.58 -4.04
C THR A 79 -14.42 8.25 -2.74
N ILE A 80 -14.84 7.00 -2.54
CA ILE A 80 -15.50 6.56 -1.30
C ILE A 80 -14.57 6.64 -0.09
N LEU A 81 -13.32 6.25 -0.26
CA LEU A 81 -12.28 6.36 0.78
C LEU A 81 -11.70 7.76 0.92
N ARG A 82 -12.14 8.72 0.08
CA ARG A 82 -11.70 10.12 0.07
C ARG A 82 -10.18 10.25 -0.05
N MET A 83 -9.62 9.48 -0.97
CA MET A 83 -8.19 9.44 -1.24
C MET A 83 -7.75 10.66 -2.04
N GLU A 84 -6.90 11.50 -1.46
CA GLU A 84 -6.35 12.68 -2.14
C GLU A 84 -5.20 12.30 -3.10
N PRO A 85 -5.28 12.65 -4.40
CA PRO A 85 -4.26 12.28 -5.38
C PRO A 85 -2.85 12.78 -5.04
N GLU A 86 -2.69 13.99 -4.50
CA GLU A 86 -1.37 14.47 -4.10
C GLU A 86 -0.82 13.69 -2.90
N ALA A 87 -1.67 13.27 -1.97
CA ALA A 87 -1.25 12.45 -0.83
C ALA A 87 -0.73 11.09 -1.29
N ALA A 88 -1.46 10.42 -2.18
CA ALA A 88 -1.02 9.17 -2.78
C ALA A 88 0.33 9.32 -3.50
N ARG A 89 0.53 10.39 -4.28
CA ARG A 89 1.82 10.67 -4.94
C ARG A 89 2.95 10.92 -3.95
N ARG A 90 2.70 11.58 -2.82
CA ARG A 90 3.71 11.76 -1.77
C ARG A 90 4.09 10.42 -1.15
N TRP A 91 3.11 9.61 -0.73
CA TRP A 91 3.36 8.31 -0.11
C TRP A 91 4.07 7.35 -1.06
N HIS A 92 3.74 7.39 -2.36
CA HIS A 92 4.43 6.63 -3.40
C HIS A 92 5.91 6.99 -3.47
N ARG A 93 6.24 8.29 -3.54
CA ARG A 93 7.64 8.75 -3.54
C ARG A 93 8.38 8.34 -2.27
N MET A 94 7.74 8.48 -1.10
CA MET A 94 8.32 8.05 0.17
C MET A 94 8.61 6.54 0.18
N LEU A 95 7.67 5.73 -0.32
CA LEU A 95 7.82 4.27 -0.33
C LEU A 95 9.04 3.86 -1.16
N TYR A 96 9.17 4.39 -2.37
CA TYR A 96 10.31 4.03 -3.22
C TYR A 96 11.62 4.63 -2.72
N ALA A 97 11.61 5.80 -2.08
CA ALA A 97 12.79 6.33 -1.41
C ALA A 97 13.28 5.42 -0.27
N GLU A 98 12.37 4.93 0.59
CA GLU A 98 12.71 3.97 1.65
C GLU A 98 13.24 2.64 1.09
N LEU A 99 12.61 2.11 0.04
CA LEU A 99 13.03 0.86 -0.59
C LEU A 99 14.41 0.95 -1.23
N HIS A 100 14.76 2.10 -1.83
CA HIS A 100 16.10 2.32 -2.40
C HIS A 100 17.15 2.49 -1.31
N ALA A 101 16.87 3.28 -0.28
CA ALA A 101 17.79 3.48 0.85
C ALA A 101 18.11 2.15 1.56
N ASP A 102 17.11 1.30 1.81
CA ASP A 102 17.30 -0.02 2.38
C ASP A 102 18.13 -0.95 1.47
N GLY A 103 17.92 -0.85 0.15
CA GLY A 103 18.69 -1.60 -0.84
C GLY A 103 20.17 -1.20 -0.87
N GLU A 104 20.47 0.10 -0.79
CA GLU A 104 21.84 0.63 -0.72
C GLU A 104 22.53 0.21 0.58
N LEU A 105 21.86 0.35 1.73
CA LEU A 105 22.39 -0.08 3.03
C LEU A 105 22.68 -1.59 3.07
N SER A 106 21.82 -2.39 2.44
CA SER A 106 22.01 -3.84 2.29
C SER A 106 23.21 -4.19 1.41
N SER A 107 23.53 -3.36 0.42
CA SER A 107 24.68 -3.58 -0.46
C SER A 107 26.02 -3.26 0.22
N CYS A 108 26.07 -2.26 1.11
CA CYS A 108 27.30 -1.86 1.81
C CYS A 108 27.71 -2.80 2.95
N THR A 109 26.77 -3.56 3.52
CA THR A 109 27.04 -4.52 4.60
C THR A 109 27.47 -5.90 4.10
N SER A 110 27.47 -6.11 2.79
CA SER A 110 27.85 -7.36 2.13
C SER A 110 29.26 -7.32 1.52
N ALA A 111 30.07 -6.31 1.86
CA ALA A 111 31.43 -6.09 1.34
C ALA A 111 32.50 -6.35 2.41
#